data_AF-A0A843RVY7-F1
#
_entry.id   AF-A0A843RVY7-F1
#
_cell.length_a   1.000
_cell.length_b   1.000
_cell.length_c   1.000
_cell.angle_alpha   90.00
_cell.angle_beta   90.00
_cell.angle_gamma   90.00
#
_symmetry.space_group_name_H-M   'P 1'
#
loop_
_entity.id
_entity.type
_entity.pdbx_description
1 polymer ?
#
loop_
_entity_poly.entity_id
_entity_poly.type
_entity_poly.pdbx_seq_one_letter_code
_entity_poly.pdbx_strand_id
1 'polypeptide(L)'
;MSNYQHLIASAGLDPQQFLTSAAVARLVDRTPDIVRRFAREGRLPFKRAFGGMRLYRLADALRLRESLCPKAEPMAALDAIAVEPEDIAPDGSHAPDAHGPGLPPGWVLYPDRQPSR
;
A
#
# COMPACT_ATOMS: atom_id res chain seq x y z
N MET A 1 -23.17 8.01 13.11
CA MET A 1 -22.02 8.02 14.04
C MET A 1 -20.76 7.77 13.21
N SER A 2 -19.80 8.70 13.22
CA SER A 2 -18.63 8.62 12.32
C SER A 2 -17.65 7.52 12.77
N ASN A 3 -17.38 6.56 11.88
CA ASN A 3 -16.58 5.34 12.13
C ASN A 3 -15.14 5.59 12.66
N TYR A 4 -14.65 6.82 12.57
CA TYR A 4 -13.29 7.22 12.94
C TYR A 4 -13.10 7.44 14.44
N GLN A 5 -14.17 7.73 15.19
CA GLN A 5 -14.06 7.94 16.63
C GLN A 5 -13.66 6.66 17.37
N HIS A 6 -14.12 5.50 16.91
CA HIS A 6 -13.73 4.21 17.49
C HIS A 6 -12.26 3.84 17.24
N LEU A 7 -11.71 4.19 16.06
CA LEU A 7 -10.29 3.94 15.75
C LEU A 7 -9.34 4.83 16.57
N ILE A 8 -9.74 6.08 16.81
CA ILE A 8 -8.97 7.03 17.61
C ILE A 8 -8.96 6.59 19.09
N ALA A 9 -10.11 6.19 19.63
CA ALA A 9 -10.24 5.74 21.01
C ALA A 9 -9.52 4.40 21.29
N SER A 10 -9.56 3.46 20.36
CA SER A 10 -8.89 2.14 20.53
C SER A 10 -7.38 2.20 20.36
N ALA A 11 -6.86 3.12 19.55
CA ALA A 11 -5.41 3.30 19.35
C ALA A 11 -4.75 4.25 20.37
N GLY A 12 -5.53 4.86 21.29
CA GLY A 12 -5.02 5.87 22.22
C GLY A 12 -4.47 7.13 21.52
N LEU A 13 -4.90 7.39 20.28
CA LEU A 13 -4.45 8.53 19.50
C LEU A 13 -5.29 9.75 19.85
N ASP A 14 -4.66 10.92 20.00
CA ASP A 14 -5.39 12.14 20.29
C ASP A 14 -5.94 12.76 18.99
N PRO A 15 -7.25 13.04 18.87
CA PRO A 15 -7.84 13.59 17.65
C PRO A 15 -7.35 15.01 17.31
N GLN A 16 -6.83 15.75 18.30
CA GLN A 16 -6.20 17.06 18.12
C GLN A 16 -4.71 16.95 17.80
N GLN A 17 -4.14 15.75 17.76
CA GLN A 17 -2.75 15.54 17.39
C GLN A 17 -2.47 16.08 15.99
N PHE A 18 -1.36 16.80 15.90
CA PHE A 18 -0.85 17.34 14.65
C PHE A 18 0.18 16.39 14.02
N LEU A 19 0.00 16.12 12.74
CA LEU A 19 0.83 15.25 11.91
C LEU A 19 1.59 16.05 10.86
N THR A 20 2.76 15.55 10.48
CA THR A 20 3.54 16.09 9.36
C THR A 20 2.96 15.63 8.01
N SER A 21 3.40 16.27 6.92
CA SER A 21 3.01 15.86 5.56
C SER A 21 3.33 14.38 5.27
N ALA A 22 4.44 13.88 5.81
CA ALA A 22 4.87 12.49 5.63
C ALA A 22 4.01 11.50 6.43
N ALA A 23 3.60 11.86 7.65
CA ALA A 23 2.70 11.02 8.45
C ALA A 23 1.30 10.95 7.82
N VAL A 24 0.78 12.09 7.34
CA VAL A 24 -0.50 12.12 6.62
C VAL A 24 -0.44 11.28 5.35
N ALA A 25 0.64 11.39 4.58
CA ALA A 25 0.86 10.61 3.36
C ALA A 25 0.70 9.10 3.58
N ARG A 26 1.29 8.57 4.67
CA ARG A 26 1.12 7.17 5.07
C ARG A 26 -0.32 6.82 5.44
N LEU A 27 -1.04 7.75 6.07
CA LEU A 27 -2.42 7.54 6.53
C LEU A 27 -3.42 7.50 5.38
N VAL A 28 -3.21 8.30 4.34
CA VAL A 28 -4.10 8.37 3.16
C VAL A 28 -3.62 7.52 1.98
N ASP A 29 -2.53 6.77 2.16
CA ASP A 29 -1.88 5.96 1.12
C ASP A 29 -1.57 6.77 -0.16
N ARG A 30 -0.93 7.93 0.02
CA ARG A 30 -0.52 8.84 -1.06
C ARG A 30 0.87 9.41 -0.80
N THR A 31 1.45 10.06 -1.80
CA THR A 31 2.75 10.74 -1.66
C THR A 31 2.60 12.08 -0.90
N PRO A 32 3.65 12.55 -0.21
CA PRO A 32 3.63 13.82 0.51
C PRO A 32 3.37 15.04 -0.40
N ASP A 33 3.74 14.97 -1.68
CA ASP A 33 3.43 16.02 -2.66
C ASP A 33 1.92 16.13 -2.94
N ILE A 34 1.22 14.99 -3.01
CA ILE A 34 -0.25 14.97 -3.13
C ILE A 34 -0.90 15.59 -1.88
N VAL A 35 -0.38 15.30 -0.68
CA VAL A 35 -0.87 15.94 0.56
C VAL A 35 -0.67 17.45 0.52
N ARG A 36 0.50 17.93 0.08
CA ARG A 36 0.77 19.38 -0.09
C ARG A 36 -0.14 20.01 -1.12
N ARG A 37 -0.50 19.29 -2.19
CA ARG A 37 -1.45 19.72 -3.20
C ARG A 37 -2.85 19.87 -2.59
N PHE A 38 -3.35 18.88 -1.85
CA PHE A 38 -4.64 19.00 -1.14
C PHE A 38 -4.68 20.18 -0.17
N ALA A 39 -3.57 20.47 0.49
CA ALA A 39 -3.45 21.64 1.35
C ALA A 39 -3.52 22.96 0.58
N ARG A 40 -2.94 23.03 -0.63
CA ARG A 40 -3.00 24.21 -1.52
C ARG A 40 -4.39 24.39 -2.13
N GLU A 41 -5.08 23.29 -2.43
CA GLU A 41 -6.45 23.27 -2.94
C GLU A 41 -7.50 23.56 -1.86
N GLY A 42 -7.09 23.77 -0.60
CA GLY A 42 -8.00 24.02 0.53
C GLY A 42 -8.76 22.80 1.02
N ARG A 43 -8.47 21.61 0.49
CA ARG A 43 -9.12 20.33 0.85
C ARG A 43 -8.64 19.77 2.19
N LEU A 44 -7.46 20.19 2.65
CA LEU A 44 -6.90 19.76 3.92
C LEU A 44 -6.35 20.98 4.70
N PRO A 45 -7.00 21.40 5.80
CA PRO A 45 -6.53 22.51 6.58
C PRO A 45 -5.18 22.18 7.25
N PHE A 46 -4.29 23.18 7.29
CA PHE A 46 -2.99 23.05 7.92
C PHE A 46 -2.70 24.22 8.85
N LYS A 47 -1.96 23.95 9.92
CA LYS A 47 -1.30 24.96 10.74
C LYS A 47 0.16 25.05 10.34
N ARG A 48 0.71 26.27 10.40
CA ARG A 48 2.15 26.48 10.28
C ARG A 48 2.77 26.36 11.66
N ALA A 49 3.76 25.47 11.79
CA ALA A 49 4.61 25.39 12.97
C ALA A 49 5.73 26.44 12.91
N PHE A 50 6.35 26.69 14.06
CA PHE A 50 7.62 27.41 14.13
C PHE A 50 8.65 26.67 13.26
N GLY A 51 9.25 27.36 12.29
CA GLY A 51 10.12 26.77 11.26
C GLY A 51 9.46 26.54 9.89
N GLY A 52 8.21 26.98 9.70
CA GLY A 52 7.56 26.97 8.38
C GLY A 52 7.01 25.61 7.93
N MET A 53 7.13 24.59 8.78
CA MET A 53 6.56 23.27 8.53
C MET A 53 5.02 23.30 8.59
N ARG A 54 4.38 22.54 7.70
CA ARG A 54 2.93 22.36 7.68
C ARG A 54 2.54 21.16 8.54
N LEU A 55 1.67 21.42 9.49
CA LEU A 55 1.07 20.44 10.39
C LEU A 55 -0.42 20.29 10.09
N TYR A 56 -0.89 19.06 10.06
CA TYR A 56 -2.27 18.71 9.73
C TYR A 56 -2.89 18.00 10.92
N ARG A 57 -4.15 18.26 11.23
CA ARG A 57 -4.83 17.52 12.29
C ARG A 57 -5.10 16.09 11.85
N LEU A 58 -4.92 15.15 12.77
CA LEU A 58 -5.26 13.74 12.55
C LEU A 58 -6.72 13.57 12.10
N ALA A 59 -7.65 14.26 12.77
CA ALA A 59 -9.08 14.19 12.43
C ALA A 59 -9.38 14.63 10.99
N ASP A 60 -8.73 15.69 10.50
CA ASP A 60 -8.93 16.19 9.13
C ASP A 60 -8.30 15.25 8.09
N ALA A 61 -7.13 14.67 8.39
CA ALA A 61 -6.49 13.68 7.54
C ALA A 61 -7.34 12.40 7.39
N LEU A 62 -7.99 11.96 8.47
CA LEU A 62 -8.89 10.82 8.46
C LEU A 62 -10.16 11.08 7.62
N ARG A 63 -10.75 12.28 7.73
CA ARG A 63 -11.87 12.70 6.87
C ARG A 63 -11.47 12.75 5.39
N LEU A 64 -10.26 13.20 5.11
CA LEU A 64 -9.73 13.20 3.76
C LEU A 64 -9.59 11.77 3.22
N ARG A 65 -9.09 10.83 4.04
CA ARG A 65 -9.04 9.41 3.68
C ARG A 65 -10.41 8.86 3.32
N GLU A 66 -11.43 9.17 4.12
CA GLU A 66 -12.82 8.78 3.88
C GLU A 66 -13.32 9.30 2.53
N SER A 67 -13.08 10.58 2.25
CA SER A 67 -13.50 11.23 1.02
C SER A 67 -12.78 10.68 -0.23
N LEU A 68 -11.57 10.14 -0.05
CA LEU A 68 -10.78 9.54 -1.12
C LEU A 68 -11.14 8.07 -1.38
N CYS A 69 -11.78 7.39 -0.42
CA CYS A 69 -12.23 6.01 -0.55
C CYS A 69 -13.74 5.89 -0.26
N PRO A 70 -14.61 6.32 -1.20
CA PRO A 70 -16.06 6.24 -1.03
C PRO A 70 -16.63 4.82 -1.15
N LYS A 71 -15.80 3.78 -1.35
CA LYS A 71 -16.26 2.40 -1.60
C LYS A 71 -15.73 1.41 -0.55
N ALA A 72 -16.31 1.48 0.63
CA ALA A 72 -16.50 0.30 1.47
C ALA A 72 -18.00 0.10 1.59
N GLU A 73 -18.63 -0.35 0.50
CA GLU A 73 -19.91 -1.05 0.63
C GLU A 73 -19.65 -2.29 1.50
N PRO A 74 -20.38 -2.48 2.61
CA PRO A 74 -20.30 -3.74 3.32
C PRO A 74 -21.02 -4.78 2.46
N MET A 75 -20.31 -5.85 2.06
CA MET A 75 -20.88 -7.15 1.66
C MET A 75 -21.47 -7.24 0.23
N ALA A 76 -20.65 -7.64 -0.78
CA ALA A 76 -21.06 -8.43 -1.98
C ALA A 76 -19.93 -8.58 -3.04
N ALA A 77 -18.88 -9.36 -2.78
CA ALA A 77 -17.95 -9.77 -3.84
C ALA A 77 -17.27 -11.12 -3.56
N LEU A 78 -18.01 -12.08 -3.01
CA LEU A 78 -17.59 -13.49 -2.94
C LEU A 78 -18.43 -14.42 -3.85
N ASP A 79 -19.34 -13.87 -4.68
CA ASP A 79 -20.16 -14.64 -5.64
C ASP A 79 -19.82 -14.32 -7.11
N ALA A 80 -18.53 -14.29 -7.44
CA ALA A 80 -18.10 -14.20 -8.84
C ALA A 80 -16.78 -14.95 -9.08
N ILE A 81 -16.69 -16.19 -8.61
CA ILE A 81 -15.85 -17.23 -9.25
C ILE A 81 -16.69 -18.51 -9.31
N ALA A 82 -17.88 -18.43 -9.91
CA ALA A 82 -18.42 -19.57 -10.63
C ALA A 82 -17.71 -19.59 -11.98
N VAL A 83 -16.52 -20.21 -12.01
CA VAL A 83 -15.94 -20.67 -13.27
C VAL A 83 -16.65 -21.97 -13.57
N GLU A 84 -17.50 -21.94 -14.59
CA GLU A 84 -18.10 -23.12 -15.19
C GLU A 84 -16.98 -24.11 -15.57
N PRO A 85 -17.05 -25.39 -15.17
CA PRO A 85 -16.08 -26.39 -15.62
C PRO A 85 -16.43 -26.79 -17.06
N GLU A 86 -16.04 -25.99 -18.05
CA GLU A 86 -16.01 -26.45 -19.43
C GLU A 86 -14.83 -27.41 -19.61
N ASP A 87 -15.16 -28.69 -19.47
CA ASP A 87 -14.81 -29.79 -20.38
C ASP A 87 -13.62 -29.52 -21.31
N ILE A 88 -12.40 -29.81 -20.84
CA ILE A 88 -11.26 -30.04 -21.73
C ILE A 88 -10.96 -31.53 -21.66
N ALA A 89 -11.47 -32.25 -22.65
CA ALA A 89 -11.22 -33.67 -22.87
C ALA A 89 -9.70 -33.99 -22.88
N PRO A 90 -9.30 -35.17 -22.38
CA PRO A 90 -7.91 -35.61 -22.41
C PRO A 90 -7.60 -36.25 -23.78
N ASP A 91 -6.96 -35.49 -24.67
CA ASP A 91 -6.20 -36.04 -25.81
C ASP A 91 -4.73 -35.76 -25.49
N GLY A 92 -3.95 -36.75 -25.09
CA GLY A 92 -3.49 -37.76 -26.03
C GLY A 92 -2.00 -37.54 -26.25
N SER A 93 -1.19 -38.33 -25.53
CA SER A 93 0.14 -38.78 -25.98
C SER A 93 1.20 -37.73 -26.36
N HIS A 94 2.09 -37.42 -25.41
CA HIS A 94 3.52 -37.36 -25.74
C HIS A 94 4.37 -37.75 -24.53
N ALA A 95 4.85 -38.99 -24.55
CA ALA A 95 5.90 -39.49 -23.67
C ALA A 95 7.28 -39.23 -24.33
N PRO A 96 8.41 -39.54 -23.67
CA PRO A 96 9.43 -38.55 -23.32
C PRO A 96 10.71 -38.71 -24.14
N ASP A 97 11.37 -37.60 -24.48
CA ASP A 97 12.74 -37.67 -24.99
C ASP A 97 13.72 -36.97 -24.04
N ALA A 98 14.66 -37.81 -23.61
CA ALA A 98 15.76 -37.51 -22.73
C ALA A 98 16.80 -36.64 -23.43
N HIS A 99 17.29 -35.60 -22.76
CA HIS A 99 18.70 -35.23 -22.83
C HIS A 99 19.12 -34.49 -21.54
N GLY A 100 20.21 -34.98 -20.96
CA GLY A 100 20.78 -34.56 -19.68
C GLY A 100 21.54 -33.23 -19.68
N PRO A 101 22.28 -32.94 -18.60
CA PRO A 101 22.59 -31.59 -18.15
C PRO A 101 23.84 -30.99 -18.81
N GLY A 102 23.79 -29.70 -19.12
CA GLY A 102 24.94 -28.93 -19.60
C GLY A 102 24.96 -27.53 -18.97
N LEU A 103 25.74 -27.37 -17.91
CA LEU A 103 26.12 -26.06 -17.39
C LEU A 103 26.99 -25.34 -18.46
N PRO A 104 26.74 -24.07 -18.77
CA PRO A 104 27.54 -23.33 -19.75
C PRO A 104 28.93 -22.97 -19.19
N PRO A 105 30.00 -23.09 -20.00
CA PRO A 105 31.34 -22.64 -19.61
C PRO A 105 31.36 -21.10 -19.51
N GLY A 106 31.57 -20.57 -18.31
CA GLY A 106 31.64 -19.11 -18.08
C GLY A 106 31.37 -18.65 -16.65
N TRP A 107 30.96 -19.55 -15.75
CA TRP A 107 30.76 -19.23 -14.33
C TRP A 107 32.09 -19.25 -13.59
N VAL A 108 32.72 -18.08 -13.47
CA VAL A 108 33.84 -17.87 -12.55
C VAL A 108 33.26 -17.68 -11.15
N LEU A 109 33.51 -18.64 -10.26
CA LEU A 109 33.41 -18.45 -8.81
C LEU A 109 34.36 -17.31 -8.41
N TYR A 110 33.82 -16.19 -7.93
CA TYR A 110 34.63 -15.21 -7.20
C TYR A 110 34.79 -15.68 -5.76
N PRO A 111 36.01 -15.93 -5.26
CA PRO A 111 36.23 -16.19 -3.84
C PRO A 111 36.11 -14.90 -3.02
N ASP A 112 35.50 -15.08 -1.85
CA ASP A 112 35.36 -14.18 -0.71
C ASP A 112 36.63 -13.36 -0.44
N ARG A 113 36.52 -12.03 -0.51
CA ARG A 113 37.61 -11.12 -0.14
C ARG A 113 37.26 -10.45 1.18
N GLN A 114 37.64 -11.09 2.28
CA GLN A 114 37.74 -10.40 3.56
C GLN A 114 38.85 -9.35 3.52
N PRO A 115 38.62 -8.11 3.98
CA PRO A 115 39.69 -7.24 4.42
C PRO A 115 39.82 -7.32 5.94
N SER A 116 40.91 -7.93 6.41
CA SER A 116 41.43 -7.73 7.76
C SER A 116 42.22 -6.42 7.81
N ARG A 117 41.84 -5.52 8.72
CA ARG A 117 42.80 -4.74 9.52
C ARG A 117 42.14 -4.21 10.78
#